data_AF-A0A4V2J9V5-F1
#
_entry.id   AF-A0A4V2J9V5-F1
#
_cell.length_a   1.000
_cell.length_b   1.000
_cell.length_c   1.000
_cell.angle_alpha   90.00
_cell.angle_beta   90.00
_cell.angle_gamma   90.00
#
_symmetry.space_group_name_H-M   'P 1'
#
loop_
_entity.id
_entity.type
_entity.pdbx_description
1 polymer ?
#
loop_
_entity_poly.entity_id
_entity_poly.type
_entity_poly.pdbx_seq_one_letter_code
_entity_poly.pdbx_strand_id
1 'polypeptide(L)'
;MRKIVSLNEPKDGIIRLMIYNDEFGTYLFGFKKLEDCNSEWDEWYESEKDAIESCEIEYGIGADKWTDIPNPEQDCKHDRIKPQGLPILDYSTLNITRQKLADFGKVELLKKIERILNGIPIEKPKLHNKKNELETNQYRIDLDSESIEKIIDFFSDLEVSALDENYEPKSSRYSDLVDKWTNISE
;
A
#
# COMPACT_ATOMS: atom_id res chain seq x y z
N MET A 1 13.48 -14.22 -4.67
CA MET A 1 12.87 -14.71 -5.94
C MET A 1 11.40 -15.00 -5.64
N ARG A 2 10.48 -14.80 -6.60
CA ARG A 2 9.05 -15.08 -6.38
C ARG A 2 8.45 -15.95 -7.46
N LYS A 3 7.57 -16.87 -7.04
CA LYS A 3 6.82 -17.75 -7.93
C LYS A 3 5.36 -17.79 -7.54
N ILE A 4 4.48 -18.06 -8.50
CA ILE A 4 3.05 -18.21 -8.26
C ILE A 4 2.45 -19.35 -9.08
N VAL A 5 1.39 -19.95 -8.55
CA VAL A 5 0.61 -20.98 -9.23
C VAL A 5 -0.87 -20.88 -8.85
N SER A 6 -1.73 -21.18 -9.81
CA SER A 6 -3.17 -21.34 -9.58
C SER A 6 -3.51 -22.82 -9.49
N LEU A 7 -4.41 -23.16 -8.57
CA LEU A 7 -4.90 -24.52 -8.38
C LEU A 7 -6.06 -24.79 -9.33
N ASN A 8 -6.07 -25.96 -9.97
CA ASN A 8 -7.18 -26.38 -10.83
C ASN A 8 -8.41 -26.78 -10.00
N GLU A 9 -8.18 -27.34 -8.80
CA GLU A 9 -9.21 -27.72 -7.86
C GLU A 9 -8.95 -27.01 -6.52
N PRO A 10 -9.92 -26.23 -5.99
CA PRO A 10 -9.76 -25.59 -4.70
C PRO A 10 -9.59 -26.63 -3.58
N LYS A 11 -8.63 -26.41 -2.69
CA LYS A 11 -8.46 -27.20 -1.46
C LYS A 11 -8.60 -26.30 -0.26
N ASP A 12 -9.54 -26.60 0.63
CA ASP A 12 -9.88 -25.77 1.80
C ASP A 12 -10.17 -24.29 1.45
N GLY A 13 -10.70 -24.08 0.25
CA GLY A 13 -10.97 -22.76 -0.33
C GLY A 13 -9.76 -22.06 -0.94
N ILE A 14 -8.54 -22.59 -0.77
CA ILE A 14 -7.34 -22.08 -1.42
C ILE A 14 -7.39 -22.41 -2.91
N ILE A 15 -7.11 -21.39 -3.73
CA ILE A 15 -7.13 -21.49 -5.20
C ILE A 15 -5.84 -21.00 -5.85
N ARG A 16 -4.92 -20.45 -5.05
CA ARG A 16 -3.65 -19.90 -5.53
C ARG A 16 -2.61 -20.01 -4.44
N LEU A 17 -1.37 -20.29 -4.83
CA LEU A 17 -0.20 -20.37 -3.95
C LEU A 17 0.91 -19.47 -4.47
N MET A 18 1.71 -18.91 -3.57
CA MET A 18 2.87 -18.09 -3.92
C MET A 18 4.07 -18.46 -3.07
N ILE A 19 5.24 -18.49 -3.69
CA ILE A 19 6.53 -18.66 -3.01
C ILE A 19 7.30 -17.35 -3.05
N TYR A 20 7.94 -17.01 -1.93
CA TYR A 20 8.92 -15.95 -1.82
C TYR A 20 10.19 -16.46 -1.14
N ASN A 21 11.30 -16.43 -1.87
CA ASN A 21 12.62 -16.74 -1.33
C ASN A 21 13.29 -15.45 -0.88
N ASP A 22 13.72 -15.41 0.37
CA ASP A 22 14.60 -14.39 0.94
C ASP A 22 16.04 -14.93 1.12
N GLU A 23 16.89 -14.21 1.85
CA GLU A 23 18.27 -14.64 2.12
C GLU A 23 18.38 -15.74 3.18
N PHE A 24 17.30 -16.00 3.94
CA PHE A 24 17.28 -16.86 5.12
C PHE A 24 16.42 -18.12 4.96
N GLY A 25 15.56 -18.18 3.95
CA GLY A 25 14.66 -19.28 3.71
C GLY A 25 13.59 -18.97 2.66
N THR A 26 12.46 -19.64 2.77
CA THR A 26 11.37 -19.58 1.80
C THR A 26 10.03 -19.49 2.47
N TYR A 27 9.23 -18.50 2.08
CA TYR A 27 7.84 -18.37 2.49
C TYR A 27 6.91 -18.95 1.42
N LEU A 28 5.90 -19.69 1.87
CA LEU A 28 4.78 -20.18 1.08
C LEU A 28 3.50 -19.51 1.57
N PHE A 29 2.72 -18.94 0.65
CA PHE A 29 1.48 -18.23 0.93
C PHE A 29 0.30 -18.90 0.24
N GLY A 30 -0.82 -19.06 0.95
CA GLY A 30 -2.09 -19.52 0.38
C GLY A 30 -3.12 -18.41 0.21
N PHE A 31 -3.89 -18.44 -0.88
CA PHE A 31 -4.93 -17.45 -1.17
C PHE A 31 -6.25 -18.09 -1.58
N LYS A 32 -7.37 -17.53 -1.08
CA LYS A 32 -8.75 -17.88 -1.47
C LYS A 32 -9.24 -17.16 -2.73
N LYS A 33 -8.46 -16.22 -3.27
CA LYS A 33 -8.83 -15.36 -4.40
C LYS A 33 -7.79 -15.43 -5.51
N LEU A 34 -8.22 -15.26 -6.76
CA LEU A 34 -7.32 -15.17 -7.91
C LEU A 34 -6.76 -13.75 -8.05
N GLU A 35 -7.52 -12.76 -7.60
CA GLU A 35 -7.12 -11.36 -7.52
C GLU A 35 -5.96 -11.18 -6.51
N ASP A 36 -5.23 -10.06 -6.62
CA ASP A 36 -4.17 -9.75 -5.67
C ASP A 36 -4.78 -9.35 -4.31
N CYS A 37 -4.48 -10.10 -3.26
CA CYS A 37 -5.05 -9.94 -1.92
C CYS A 37 -4.04 -10.38 -0.86
N ASN A 38 -4.37 -10.17 0.42
CA ASN A 38 -3.59 -10.75 1.51
C ASN A 38 -3.63 -12.27 1.43
N SER A 39 -2.57 -12.92 1.92
CA SER A 39 -2.59 -14.35 2.14
C SER A 39 -3.59 -14.72 3.25
N GLU A 40 -4.18 -15.90 3.12
CA GLU A 40 -5.00 -16.52 4.17
C GLU A 40 -4.16 -17.17 5.25
N TRP A 41 -2.98 -17.64 4.85
CA TRP A 41 -1.96 -18.22 5.71
C TRP A 41 -0.59 -18.09 5.04
N ASP A 42 0.44 -18.17 5.86
CA ASP A 42 1.83 -18.22 5.47
C ASP A 42 2.57 -19.31 6.24
N GLU A 43 3.48 -19.99 5.56
CA GLU A 43 4.35 -21.02 6.13
C GLU A 43 5.81 -20.78 5.72
N TRP A 44 6.73 -21.13 6.60
CA TRP A 44 8.16 -20.94 6.36
C TRP A 44 8.88 -22.29 6.21
N TYR A 45 9.80 -22.33 5.25
CA TYR A 45 10.60 -23.47 4.86
C TYR A 45 12.08 -23.08 4.76
N GLU A 46 12.97 -24.03 5.00
CA GLU A 46 14.42 -23.81 4.88
C GLU A 46 14.87 -23.57 3.43
N SER A 47 14.15 -24.16 2.46
CA SER A 47 14.47 -24.00 1.04
C SER A 47 13.25 -24.00 0.13
N GLU A 48 13.42 -23.44 -1.08
CA GLU A 48 12.40 -23.46 -2.14
C GLU A 48 11.96 -24.89 -2.48
N LYS A 49 12.92 -25.83 -2.45
CA LYS A 49 12.65 -27.23 -2.77
C LYS A 49 11.67 -27.84 -1.76
N ASP A 50 11.85 -27.54 -0.47
CA ASP A 50 10.98 -28.07 0.59
C ASP A 50 9.56 -27.47 0.49
N ALA A 51 9.45 -26.19 0.16
CA ALA A 51 8.17 -25.53 -0.08
C ALA A 51 7.43 -26.14 -1.29
N ILE A 52 8.13 -26.41 -2.39
CA ILE A 52 7.54 -27.05 -3.58
C ILE A 52 7.14 -28.50 -3.28
N GLU A 53 7.97 -29.27 -2.57
CA GLU A 53 7.66 -30.66 -2.20
C GLU A 53 6.40 -30.72 -1.31
N SER A 54 6.27 -29.79 -0.35
CA SER A 54 5.05 -29.64 0.45
C SER A 54 3.83 -29.34 -0.43
N CYS A 55 3.96 -28.42 -1.40
CA CYS A 55 2.89 -28.12 -2.35
C CYS A 55 2.50 -29.31 -3.24
N GLU A 56 3.45 -30.15 -3.62
CA GLU A 56 3.19 -31.36 -4.41
C GLU A 56 2.41 -32.40 -3.60
N ILE A 57 2.79 -32.61 -2.34
CA ILE A 57 2.12 -33.54 -1.42
C ILE A 57 0.71 -33.04 -1.08
N GLU A 58 0.56 -31.75 -0.76
CA GLU A 58 -0.71 -31.23 -0.28
C GLU A 58 -1.68 -30.83 -1.40
N TYR A 59 -1.18 -30.20 -2.47
CA TYR A 59 -2.00 -29.60 -3.51
C TYR A 59 -1.82 -30.27 -4.88
N GLY A 60 -0.94 -31.25 -5.02
CA GLY A 60 -0.68 -31.93 -6.31
C GLY A 60 0.00 -31.02 -7.34
N ILE A 61 0.74 -30.00 -6.88
CA ILE A 61 1.40 -29.02 -7.74
C ILE A 61 2.90 -29.30 -7.80
N GLY A 62 3.35 -29.82 -8.95
CA GLY A 62 4.76 -30.01 -9.25
C GLY A 62 5.48 -28.71 -9.63
N ALA A 63 6.82 -28.76 -9.62
CA ALA A 63 7.71 -27.63 -9.91
C ALA A 63 7.49 -26.99 -11.29
N ASP A 64 6.98 -27.75 -12.26
CA ASP A 64 6.76 -27.35 -13.65
C ASP A 64 5.58 -26.37 -13.85
N LYS A 65 4.69 -26.28 -12.86
CA LYS A 65 3.47 -25.45 -12.94
C LYS A 65 3.66 -24.03 -12.41
N TRP A 66 4.80 -23.74 -11.79
CA TRP A 66 5.06 -22.44 -11.17
C TRP A 66 5.50 -21.41 -12.21
N THR A 67 4.97 -20.19 -12.07
CA THR A 67 5.32 -19.05 -12.91
C THR A 67 6.13 -18.04 -12.10
N ASP A 68 7.28 -17.61 -12.63
CA ASP A 68 8.09 -16.55 -12.02
C ASP A 68 7.38 -15.20 -12.07
N ILE A 69 7.41 -14.47 -10.96
CA ILE A 69 6.90 -13.10 -10.84
C ILE A 69 8.01 -12.20 -10.27
N PRO A 70 7.97 -10.89 -10.57
CA PRO A 70 8.95 -9.97 -10.02
C PRO A 70 8.93 -9.98 -8.48
N ASN A 71 10.12 -9.80 -7.89
CA ASN A 71 10.22 -9.55 -6.45
C ASN A 71 9.41 -8.31 -6.07
N PRO A 72 8.93 -8.21 -4.82
CA PRO A 72 8.28 -7.00 -4.36
C PRO A 72 9.29 -5.84 -4.43
N GLU A 73 8.81 -4.62 -4.69
CA GLU A 73 9.64 -3.43 -4.50
C GLU A 73 10.04 -3.32 -3.02
N GLN A 74 11.13 -2.59 -2.75
CA GLN A 74 11.58 -2.35 -1.39
C GLN A 74 10.42 -1.75 -0.56
N ASP A 75 10.23 -2.27 0.67
CA ASP A 75 9.13 -1.92 1.58
C ASP A 75 7.72 -2.38 1.17
N CYS A 76 7.57 -3.22 0.14
CA CYS A 76 6.29 -3.88 -0.19
C CYS A 76 6.10 -5.18 0.59
N LYS A 77 4.84 -5.48 0.96
CA LYS A 77 4.50 -6.79 1.55
C LYS A 77 4.82 -7.94 0.58
N HIS A 78 5.40 -9.01 1.14
CA HIS A 78 5.91 -10.14 0.35
C HIS A 78 4.82 -11.01 -0.29
N ASP A 79 3.57 -10.90 0.17
CA ASP A 79 2.42 -11.71 -0.25
C ASP A 79 1.65 -11.16 -1.47
N ARG A 80 2.08 -10.04 -2.09
CA ARG A 80 1.29 -9.34 -3.16
C ARG A 80 2.00 -9.20 -4.50
N ILE A 81 1.33 -9.56 -5.60
CA ILE A 81 1.94 -9.75 -6.95
C ILE A 81 2.19 -8.44 -7.68
N LYS A 82 1.28 -7.47 -7.56
CA LYS A 82 1.40 -6.16 -8.18
C LYS A 82 1.53 -5.10 -7.08
N PRO A 83 2.26 -4.00 -7.32
CA PRO A 83 2.08 -2.79 -6.53
C PRO A 83 0.71 -2.17 -6.88
N GLN A 84 -0.38 -2.85 -6.50
CA GLN A 84 -1.75 -2.39 -6.64
C GLN A 84 -2.34 -2.26 -5.23
N GLY A 85 -2.79 -1.06 -4.89
CA GLY A 85 -3.56 -0.79 -3.68
C GLY A 85 -2.98 0.25 -2.73
N LEU A 86 -1.77 0.78 -2.98
CA LEU A 86 -1.39 1.99 -2.26
C LEU A 86 -2.30 3.13 -2.72
N PRO A 87 -2.98 3.81 -1.78
CA PRO A 87 -3.84 4.91 -2.12
C PRO A 87 -3.08 6.00 -2.86
N ILE A 88 -3.81 6.79 -3.64
CA ILE A 88 -3.23 7.84 -4.47
C ILE A 88 -3.73 9.18 -3.95
N LEU A 89 -2.80 10.07 -3.64
CA LEU A 89 -3.11 11.48 -3.37
C LEU A 89 -2.39 12.39 -4.36
N ASP A 90 -3.00 13.54 -4.61
CA ASP A 90 -2.41 14.60 -5.41
C ASP A 90 -1.34 15.39 -4.64
N TYR A 91 -0.40 15.99 -5.37
CA TYR A 91 0.68 16.80 -4.80
C TYR A 91 0.17 17.92 -3.90
N SER A 92 -0.94 18.57 -4.27
CA SER A 92 -1.49 19.69 -3.50
C SER A 92 -1.87 19.24 -2.09
N THR A 93 -2.56 18.10 -1.97
CA THR A 93 -2.93 17.46 -0.71
C THR A 93 -1.69 17.17 0.14
N LEU A 94 -0.69 16.49 -0.45
CA LEU A 94 0.55 16.15 0.25
C LEU A 94 1.36 17.37 0.67
N ASN A 95 1.40 18.41 -0.16
CA ASN A 95 2.14 19.64 0.13
C ASN A 95 1.47 20.44 1.27
N ILE A 96 0.14 20.50 1.30
CA ILE A 96 -0.60 21.13 2.40
C ILE A 96 -0.36 20.34 3.69
N THR A 97 -0.44 19.01 3.64
CA THR A 97 -0.13 18.15 4.79
C THR A 97 1.29 18.36 5.29
N ARG A 98 2.29 18.38 4.40
CA ARG A 98 3.67 18.69 4.75
C ARG A 98 3.81 20.03 5.48
N GLN A 99 3.23 21.10 4.94
CA GLN A 99 3.32 22.44 5.54
C GLN A 99 2.71 22.47 6.94
N LYS A 100 1.53 21.87 7.12
CA LYS A 100 0.86 21.86 8.42
C LYS A 100 1.59 20.99 9.44
N LEU A 101 2.11 19.84 9.05
CA LEU A 101 2.94 19.03 9.96
C LEU A 101 4.21 19.78 10.38
N ALA A 102 4.81 20.57 9.48
CA ALA A 102 5.97 21.42 9.80
C ALA A 102 5.60 22.56 10.75
N ASP A 103 4.51 23.28 10.49
CA ASP A 103 4.02 24.38 11.34
C ASP A 103 3.79 23.93 12.80
N PHE A 104 3.34 22.69 12.99
CA PHE A 104 3.01 22.10 14.30
C PHE A 104 4.09 21.14 14.84
N GLY A 105 5.27 21.07 14.21
CA GLY A 105 6.42 20.30 14.70
C GLY A 105 6.22 18.78 14.72
N LYS A 106 5.37 18.22 13.85
CA LYS A 106 5.11 16.77 13.75
C LYS A 106 6.20 16.06 12.93
N VAL A 107 7.44 16.09 13.45
CA VAL A 107 8.67 15.72 12.73
C VAL A 107 8.63 14.31 12.10
N GLU A 108 8.09 13.32 12.80
CA GLU A 108 8.08 11.93 12.30
C GLU A 108 7.14 11.76 11.10
N LEU A 109 5.93 12.32 11.16
CA LEU A 109 5.00 12.30 10.02
C LEU A 109 5.52 13.16 8.87
N LEU A 110 6.16 14.29 9.17
CA LEU A 110 6.75 15.18 8.18
C LEU A 110 7.78 14.44 7.31
N LYS A 111 8.72 13.72 7.92
CA LYS A 111 9.72 12.92 7.19
C LYS A 111 9.08 11.90 6.24
N LYS A 112 8.00 11.24 6.68
CA LYS A 112 7.28 10.26 5.85
C LYS A 112 6.61 10.93 4.64
N ILE A 113 5.97 12.09 4.81
CA ILE A 113 5.39 12.85 3.70
C ILE A 113 6.48 13.38 2.76
N GLU A 114 7.61 13.83 3.28
CA GLU A 114 8.77 14.26 2.47
C GLU A 114 9.35 13.11 1.65
N ARG A 115 9.45 11.90 2.22
CA ARG A 115 9.84 10.69 1.48
C ARG A 115 8.95 10.46 0.26
N ILE A 116 7.63 10.54 0.45
CA ILE A 116 6.64 10.36 -0.64
C ILE A 116 6.82 11.43 -1.72
N LEU A 117 6.94 12.71 -1.32
CA LEU A 117 7.08 13.82 -2.25
C LEU A 117 8.40 13.82 -3.03
N ASN A 118 9.47 13.28 -2.45
CA ASN A 118 10.76 13.07 -3.11
C ASN A 118 10.79 11.81 -4.00
N GLY A 119 9.75 10.97 -3.93
CA GLY A 119 9.60 9.77 -4.75
C GLY A 119 9.22 10.07 -6.21
N ILE A 120 9.10 9.02 -7.00
CA ILE A 120 8.71 9.11 -8.43
C ILE A 120 7.19 9.29 -8.52
N PRO A 121 6.67 10.37 -9.14
CA PRO A 121 5.24 10.55 -9.35
C PRO A 121 4.68 9.58 -10.40
N ILE A 122 3.37 9.33 -10.35
CA ILE A 122 2.66 8.49 -11.31
C ILE A 122 2.64 9.17 -12.69
N GLU A 123 3.02 8.42 -13.73
CA GLU A 123 3.06 8.92 -15.10
C GLU A 123 1.65 9.29 -15.61
N LYS A 124 1.50 10.53 -16.10
CA LYS A 124 0.21 11.04 -16.57
C LYS A 124 -0.09 10.56 -18.00
N PRO A 125 -1.36 10.29 -18.36
CA PRO A 125 -1.74 10.03 -19.74
C PRO A 125 -1.44 11.24 -20.64
N LYS A 126 -0.92 10.99 -21.84
CA LYS A 126 -0.37 12.00 -22.76
C LYS A 126 -1.34 13.11 -23.24
N LEU A 127 -2.64 13.06 -22.92
CA LEU A 127 -3.65 13.80 -23.69
C LEU A 127 -4.18 15.12 -23.11
N HIS A 128 -3.83 15.53 -21.90
CA HIS A 128 -4.21 16.87 -21.41
C HIS A 128 -3.27 17.37 -20.33
N ASN A 129 -2.43 18.39 -20.57
CA ASN A 129 -1.85 19.19 -19.49
C ASN A 129 -1.76 20.68 -19.85
N LYS A 130 -2.27 21.53 -18.93
CA LYS A 130 -2.01 22.97 -18.89
C LYS A 130 -0.75 23.25 -18.04
N LYS A 131 -0.16 24.41 -18.28
CA LYS A 131 1.22 24.86 -18.04
C LYS A 131 1.77 24.93 -16.60
N ASN A 132 1.15 24.31 -15.58
CA ASN A 132 1.73 24.20 -14.22
C ASN A 132 1.67 22.73 -13.76
N GLU A 133 2.73 21.97 -14.06
CA GLU A 133 2.69 20.51 -14.12
C GLU A 133 2.89 19.77 -12.78
N LEU A 134 3.24 20.46 -11.68
CA LEU A 134 3.53 19.80 -10.39
C LEU A 134 2.29 19.54 -9.52
N GLU A 135 1.32 20.46 -9.46
CA GLU A 135 0.17 20.36 -8.55
C GLU A 135 -0.76 19.18 -8.86
N THR A 136 -0.77 18.73 -10.11
CA THR A 136 -1.56 17.58 -10.58
C THR A 136 -0.78 16.27 -10.55
N ASN A 137 0.47 16.28 -10.07
CA ASN A 137 1.21 15.03 -9.88
C ASN A 137 0.50 14.18 -8.83
N GLN A 138 0.46 12.89 -9.09
CA GLN A 138 -0.14 11.90 -8.22
C GLN A 138 0.96 11.03 -7.63
N TYR A 139 0.83 10.69 -6.37
CA TYR A 139 1.80 9.89 -5.63
C TYR A 139 1.12 8.71 -4.98
N ARG A 140 1.83 7.58 -4.92
CA ARG A 140 1.41 6.42 -4.13
C ARG A 140 1.74 6.69 -2.67
N ILE A 141 0.79 6.42 -1.79
CA ILE A 141 0.92 6.65 -0.36
C ILE A 141 1.31 5.34 0.30
N ASP A 142 2.58 5.25 0.70
CA ASP A 142 3.21 4.08 1.32
C ASP A 142 3.33 4.25 2.85
N LEU A 143 2.22 4.65 3.48
CA LEU A 143 2.13 4.84 4.94
C LEU A 143 1.43 3.68 5.62
N ASP A 144 1.87 3.35 6.83
CA ASP A 144 1.15 2.46 7.74
C ASP A 144 -0.16 3.10 8.25
N SER A 145 -1.14 2.27 8.61
CA SER A 145 -2.47 2.70 9.07
C SER A 145 -2.39 3.64 10.28
N GLU A 146 -1.48 3.37 11.22
CA GLU A 146 -1.27 4.22 12.40
C GLU A 146 -0.85 5.65 12.00
N SER A 147 -0.01 5.79 10.98
CA SER A 147 0.41 7.10 10.47
C SER A 147 -0.71 7.82 9.73
N ILE A 148 -1.57 7.09 9.01
CA ILE A 148 -2.75 7.64 8.34
C ILE A 148 -3.74 8.15 9.40
N GLU A 149 -4.06 7.34 10.41
CA GLU A 149 -4.93 7.72 11.53
C GLU A 149 -4.42 8.98 12.24
N LYS A 150 -3.11 9.04 12.55
CA LYS A 150 -2.52 10.23 13.17
C LYS A 150 -2.64 11.49 12.31
N ILE A 151 -2.64 11.36 10.98
CA ILE A 151 -2.83 12.50 10.07
C ILE A 151 -4.31 12.91 10.06
N ILE A 152 -5.24 11.95 10.06
CA ILE A 152 -6.69 12.20 10.15
C ILE A 152 -7.03 12.92 11.47
N ASP A 153 -6.54 12.40 12.60
CA ASP A 153 -6.74 12.99 13.93
C ASP A 153 -6.18 14.41 13.98
N PHE A 154 -4.97 14.60 13.43
CA PHE A 154 -4.35 15.92 13.38
C PHE A 154 -5.20 16.94 12.63
N PHE A 155 -5.80 16.58 11.49
CA PHE A 155 -6.66 17.51 10.76
C PHE A 155 -8.02 17.71 11.41
N SER A 156 -8.56 16.67 12.05
CA SER A 156 -9.79 16.76 12.85
C SER A 156 -9.61 17.74 14.02
N ASP A 157 -8.47 17.67 14.73
CA ASP A 157 -8.13 18.59 15.81
C ASP A 157 -8.01 20.05 15.31
N LEU A 158 -7.39 20.24 14.14
CA LEU A 158 -7.27 21.57 13.53
C LEU A 158 -8.61 22.13 13.08
N GLU A 159 -9.52 21.28 12.61
CA GLU A 159 -10.88 21.68 12.25
C GLU A 159 -11.65 22.19 13.48
N VAL A 160 -11.64 21.43 14.57
CA VAL A 160 -12.27 21.84 15.85
C VAL A 160 -11.63 23.12 16.39
N SER A 161 -10.31 23.25 16.27
CA SER A 161 -9.58 24.44 16.72
C SER A 161 -9.83 25.67 15.85
N ALA A 162 -10.36 25.50 14.64
CA ALA A 162 -10.66 26.57 13.69
C ALA A 162 -12.11 27.07 13.78
N LEU A 163 -12.91 26.56 14.73
CA LEU A 163 -14.26 27.03 14.99
C LEU A 163 -14.27 28.46 15.56
N ASP A 164 -15.29 29.23 15.23
CA ASP A 164 -15.57 30.51 15.85
C ASP A 164 -16.39 30.39 17.15
N GLU A 165 -16.73 31.53 17.73
CA GLU A 165 -17.50 31.61 18.98
C GLU A 165 -18.92 31.04 18.88
N ASN A 166 -19.42 30.79 17.66
CA ASN A 166 -20.71 30.15 17.39
C ASN A 166 -20.57 28.68 17.00
N TYR A 167 -19.37 28.10 17.14
CA TYR A 167 -19.02 26.75 16.69
C TYR A 167 -19.14 26.56 15.17
N GLU A 168 -19.03 27.64 14.39
CA GLU A 168 -19.00 27.57 12.93
C GLU A 168 -17.55 27.53 12.42
N PRO A 169 -17.22 26.69 11.42
CA PRO A 169 -15.86 26.60 10.91
C PRO A 169 -15.47 27.87 10.16
N LYS A 170 -14.36 28.51 10.57
CA LYS A 170 -13.83 29.71 9.87
C LYS A 170 -13.29 29.42 8.46
N SER A 171 -13.09 28.16 8.11
CA SER A 171 -12.59 27.72 6.80
C SER A 171 -12.88 26.23 6.58
N SER A 172 -13.57 25.89 5.48
CA SER A 172 -13.90 24.50 5.07
C SER A 172 -12.71 23.62 4.67
N ARG A 173 -11.49 24.16 4.70
CA ARG A 173 -10.29 23.54 4.10
C ARG A 173 -9.76 22.32 4.85
N TYR A 174 -10.04 22.16 6.14
CA TYR A 174 -9.55 21.01 6.90
C TYR A 174 -10.46 19.79 6.75
N SER A 175 -11.78 20.00 6.63
CA SER A 175 -12.75 18.94 6.35
C SER A 175 -12.41 18.22 5.04
N ASP A 176 -12.08 18.97 3.98
CA ASP A 176 -11.64 18.38 2.69
C ASP A 176 -10.39 17.49 2.83
N LEU A 177 -9.48 17.83 3.76
CA LEU A 177 -8.28 17.03 4.02
C LEU A 177 -8.61 15.79 4.84
N VAL A 178 -9.47 15.91 5.87
CA VAL A 178 -9.98 14.77 6.64
C VAL A 178 -10.66 13.78 5.71
N ASP A 179 -11.52 14.23 4.81
CA ASP A 179 -12.20 13.36 3.84
C ASP A 179 -11.20 12.64 2.93
N LYS A 180 -10.22 13.38 2.37
CA LYS A 180 -9.19 12.77 1.50
C LYS A 180 -8.35 11.72 2.23
N TRP A 181 -7.96 11.98 3.47
CA TRP A 181 -7.16 11.03 4.26
C TRP A 181 -8.00 9.85 4.77
N THR A 182 -9.26 10.06 5.11
CA THR A 182 -10.19 8.99 5.51
C THR A 182 -10.50 8.04 4.35
N ASN A 183 -10.76 8.58 3.15
CA ASN A 183 -11.04 7.80 1.94
C ASN A 183 -9.89 6.86 1.52
N ILE A 184 -8.67 7.10 2.01
CA ILE A 184 -7.51 6.25 1.73
C ILE A 184 -7.18 5.29 2.88
N SER A 185 -7.89 5.42 4.01
CA SER A 185 -7.79 4.52 5.16
C SER A 185 -8.72 3.31 5.05
N GLU A 186 -9.72 3.36 4.16
CA GLU A 186 -10.71 2.30 3.87
C GLU A 186 -10.23 1.30 2.81
#